data_AF-A0A7G1H1X7-F1
#
_entry.id   AF-A0A7G1H1X7-F1
#
_cell.length_a   1.000
_cell.length_b   1.000
_cell.length_c   1.000
_cell.angle_alpha   90.00
_cell.angle_beta   90.00
_cell.angle_gamma   90.00
#
_symmetry.space_group_name_H-M   'P 1'
#
loop_
_entity.id
_entity.type
_entity.pdbx_description
1 polymer ?
#
loop_
_entity_poly.entity_id
_entity_poly.type
_entity_poly.pdbx_seq_one_letter_code
_entity_poly.pdbx_strand_id
1 'polypeptide(L)'
;MPEKIDLSYAIKLPPEKAIEYFKSKGYKLTWNWYDLWQEAHAKAFTVAKVMRMDVLQDIRDMVQKALDEGITVEQFKKELEPRLKAKGWWGYKFVGYPDGRVERILEGSPWRLKTIYRTNMQTAYMAGRYKAQMEDVDNRPYWQYVAVIDSRTRPAHAALNGKVFRYDDPFWDTHYPPLGFNCRCRVRALSQRDLGKKGLTVESSQGRITWEDALVSKKTGELQTVAVYRDTFTGMKIPTDVGWSYNPGKAAWLPDLDKYDKKIKKIVKKEEALRKLISEKEEEIKNLKYEKCYVFNNEGIVFSKSGQESQIIFDDNSEGVIIRNASVFTHNHPGRRAFSLEDIKFTCDYKIKEMRAVSSKYTYIMKIPDDKLNMEFFEMKIMPLYEKLNAEVRKEFETKIKNKEITVEYAELNHHHEIWTRLARILNLYYVRF
;
A
#
# COMPACT_ATOMS: atom_id res chain seq x y z
N MET A 1 30.51 -3.56 0.58
CA MET A 1 29.32 -3.72 1.44
C MET A 1 28.68 -2.34 1.59
N PRO A 2 27.36 -2.17 1.45
CA PRO A 2 26.74 -0.87 1.72
C PRO A 2 27.02 -0.45 3.16
N GLU A 3 27.26 0.86 3.37
CA GLU A 3 27.53 1.43 4.70
C GLU A 3 26.38 1.14 5.68
N LYS A 4 26.72 0.94 6.96
CA LYS A 4 25.75 0.72 8.04
C LYS A 4 24.75 1.88 8.09
N ILE A 5 23.46 1.56 7.95
CA ILE A 5 22.36 2.55 8.05
C ILE A 5 22.26 3.04 9.49
N ASP A 6 22.20 4.37 9.68
CA ASP A 6 21.74 4.96 10.94
C ASP A 6 20.21 5.10 10.90
N LEU A 7 19.56 4.06 11.41
CA LEU A 7 18.11 3.99 11.47
C LEU A 7 17.52 5.07 12.37
N SER A 8 18.25 5.50 13.40
CA SER A 8 17.80 6.56 14.31
C SER A 8 17.73 7.92 13.63
N TYR A 9 18.60 8.16 12.66
CA TYR A 9 18.60 9.34 11.80
C TYR A 9 17.50 9.26 10.75
N ALA A 10 17.37 8.12 10.05
CA ALA A 10 16.35 7.90 9.03
C ALA A 10 14.92 8.08 9.58
N ILE A 11 14.67 7.63 10.82
CA ILE A 11 13.38 7.74 11.53
C ILE A 11 13.00 9.18 11.88
N LYS A 12 13.89 10.16 11.76
CA LYS A 12 13.57 11.59 11.98
C LYS A 12 13.28 12.33 10.67
N LEU A 13 13.48 11.68 9.53
CA LEU A 13 13.33 12.27 8.22
C LEU A 13 11.88 12.13 7.70
N PRO A 14 11.38 13.12 6.96
CA PRO A 14 10.18 12.94 6.13
C PRO A 14 10.33 11.74 5.19
N PRO A 15 9.24 11.05 4.81
CA PRO A 15 9.29 9.84 3.97
C PRO A 15 10.14 10.00 2.71
N GLU A 16 10.05 11.13 2.02
CA GLU A 16 10.81 11.42 0.80
C GLU A 16 12.32 11.50 1.09
N LYS A 17 12.70 12.10 2.21
CA LYS A 17 14.10 12.24 2.64
C LYS A 17 14.67 10.95 3.24
N ALA A 18 13.84 10.15 3.91
CA ALA A 18 14.21 8.82 4.34
C ALA A 18 14.48 7.94 3.10
N ILE A 19 13.61 8.02 2.09
CA ILE A 19 13.77 7.34 0.81
C ILE A 19 15.07 7.76 0.08
N GLU A 20 15.39 9.06 0.03
CA GLU A 20 16.66 9.57 -0.51
C GLU A 20 17.86 9.09 0.31
N TYR A 21 17.75 9.08 1.64
CA TYR A 21 18.80 8.58 2.53
C TYR A 21 19.11 7.10 2.27
N PHE A 22 18.08 6.24 2.18
CA PHE A 22 18.25 4.82 1.83
C PHE A 22 18.85 4.62 0.43
N LYS A 23 18.39 5.39 -0.58
CA LYS A 23 18.97 5.39 -1.94
C LYS A 23 20.45 5.80 -1.92
N SER A 24 20.80 6.86 -1.19
CA SER A 24 22.18 7.37 -1.10
C SER A 24 23.16 6.39 -0.44
N LYS A 25 22.65 5.45 0.36
CA LYS A 25 23.42 4.38 1.00
C LYS A 25 23.47 3.08 0.18
N GLY A 26 23.01 3.13 -1.07
CA GLY A 26 23.11 2.02 -2.03
C GLY A 26 21.99 0.98 -1.92
N TYR A 27 20.93 1.25 -1.16
CA TYR A 27 19.79 0.35 -1.05
C TYR A 27 18.81 0.60 -2.20
N LYS A 28 18.44 -0.47 -2.93
CA LYS A 28 17.44 -0.40 -3.99
C LYS A 28 16.06 -0.33 -3.36
N LEU A 29 15.28 0.69 -3.71
CA LEU A 29 13.84 0.71 -3.43
C LEU A 29 13.19 -0.39 -4.26
N THR A 30 12.80 -1.47 -3.61
CA THR A 30 12.04 -2.52 -4.25
C THR A 30 10.54 -2.28 -4.05
N TRP A 31 9.76 -2.70 -5.05
CA TRP A 31 8.32 -2.51 -5.14
C TRP A 31 7.52 -3.45 -4.22
N ASN A 32 8.20 -4.34 -3.50
CA ASN A 32 7.61 -5.39 -2.68
C ASN A 32 7.65 -5.02 -1.19
N TRP A 33 6.52 -5.23 -0.52
CA TRP A 33 6.28 -4.81 0.85
C TRP A 33 7.00 -5.61 1.93
N TYR A 34 7.74 -6.62 1.52
CA TYR A 34 8.51 -7.49 2.39
C TYR A 34 9.97 -7.04 2.58
N ASP A 35 10.50 -6.17 1.72
CA ASP A 35 11.94 -5.83 1.73
C ASP A 35 12.32 -4.75 2.77
N LEU A 36 11.33 -4.15 3.44
CA LEU A 36 11.54 -3.05 4.40
C LEU A 36 11.13 -3.43 5.84
N TRP A 37 11.16 -4.72 6.19
CA TRP A 37 10.07 -5.27 7.01
C TRP A 37 10.38 -5.64 8.48
N GLN A 38 11.62 -5.83 8.91
CA GLN A 38 11.89 -6.40 10.25
C GLN A 38 12.02 -5.41 11.43
N GLU A 39 12.57 -4.20 11.23
CA GLU A 39 12.63 -3.16 12.29
C GLU A 39 11.69 -1.98 12.02
N ALA A 40 11.27 -1.77 10.77
CA ALA A 40 10.29 -0.75 10.45
C ALA A 40 8.91 -1.14 11.00
N HIS A 41 8.49 -2.41 10.99
CA HIS A 41 7.22 -2.80 11.60
C HIS A 41 7.13 -2.54 13.12
N ALA A 42 8.27 -2.47 13.81
CA ALA A 42 8.33 -2.07 15.21
C ALA A 42 8.04 -0.58 15.44
N LYS A 43 8.42 0.30 14.51
CA LYS A 43 8.46 1.76 14.74
C LYS A 43 7.95 2.66 13.61
N ALA A 44 7.61 2.12 12.45
CA ALA A 44 7.28 2.84 11.22
C ALA A 44 6.28 2.04 10.37
N PHE A 45 5.11 2.63 10.19
CA PHE A 45 4.09 2.20 9.25
C PHE A 45 4.60 2.41 7.81
N THR A 46 5.50 1.55 7.33
CA THR A 46 5.92 1.51 5.92
C THR A 46 5.27 0.32 5.24
N VAL A 47 4.02 0.52 4.84
CA VAL A 47 3.36 -0.35 3.86
C VAL A 47 4.02 -0.05 2.51
N ALA A 48 4.67 -1.02 1.88
CA ALA A 48 5.23 -0.73 0.57
C ALA A 48 4.17 -0.52 -0.50
N LYS A 49 4.65 0.14 -1.55
CA LYS A 49 3.89 0.91 -2.53
C LYS A 49 3.24 2.10 -1.83
N VAL A 50 3.86 3.27 -1.97
CA VAL A 50 3.38 4.61 -1.57
C VAL A 50 2.07 4.92 -2.33
N MET A 51 1.03 4.14 -2.10
CA MET A 51 -0.28 4.29 -2.72
C MET A 51 -1.25 4.72 -1.62
N ARG A 52 -1.10 6.02 -1.35
CA ARG A 52 -1.99 6.96 -0.68
C ARG A 52 -2.01 6.94 0.85
N MET A 53 -1.33 7.96 1.39
CA MET A 53 -1.27 8.29 2.81
C MET A 53 -2.66 8.49 3.44
N ASP A 54 -3.65 8.90 2.65
CA ASP A 54 -5.03 9.08 3.08
C ASP A 54 -5.71 7.78 3.55
N VAL A 55 -5.46 6.65 2.87
CA VAL A 55 -5.97 5.31 3.23
C VAL A 55 -5.23 4.78 4.46
N LEU A 56 -3.92 5.04 4.50
CA LEU A 56 -3.06 4.66 5.61
C LEU A 56 -3.51 5.28 6.93
N GLN A 57 -3.78 6.58 6.87
CA GLN A 57 -4.22 7.37 8.02
C GLN A 57 -5.59 6.88 8.51
N ASP A 58 -6.56 6.63 7.62
CA ASP A 58 -7.87 6.10 8.00
C ASP A 58 -7.77 4.75 8.73
N ILE A 59 -6.94 3.84 8.21
CA ILE A 59 -6.71 2.53 8.84
C ILE A 59 -6.07 2.71 10.22
N ARG A 60 -5.05 3.56 10.32
CA ARG A 60 -4.35 3.85 11.59
C ARG A 60 -5.30 4.44 12.62
N ASP A 61 -6.06 5.47 12.25
CA ASP A 61 -7.00 6.15 13.15
C ASP A 61 -8.06 5.18 13.64
N MET A 62 -8.54 4.27 12.78
CA MET A 62 -9.51 3.26 13.19
C MET A 62 -8.90 2.19 14.11
N VAL A 63 -7.63 1.81 13.90
CA VAL A 63 -6.92 0.90 14.82
C VAL A 63 -6.70 1.56 16.17
N GLN A 64 -6.33 2.84 16.19
CA GLN A 64 -6.19 3.61 17.42
C GLN A 64 -7.51 3.71 18.17
N LYS A 65 -8.60 4.05 17.47
CA LYS A 65 -9.97 4.02 18.02
C LYS A 65 -10.33 2.65 18.61
N ALA A 66 -9.96 1.55 17.95
CA ALA A 66 -10.19 0.20 18.47
C ALA A 66 -9.45 -0.09 19.78
N LEU A 67 -8.28 0.50 19.99
CA LEU A 67 -7.51 0.35 21.22
C LEU A 67 -8.06 1.24 22.34
N ASP A 68 -8.44 2.48 22.01
CA ASP A 68 -8.89 3.46 22.99
C ASP A 68 -10.33 3.21 23.46
N GLU A 69 -11.23 2.85 22.53
CA GLU A 69 -12.66 2.68 22.80
C GLU A 69 -13.11 1.21 22.88
N GLY A 70 -12.24 0.26 22.49
CA GLY A 70 -12.59 -1.16 22.52
C GLY A 70 -13.63 -1.60 21.48
N ILE A 71 -13.76 -0.89 20.35
CA ILE A 71 -14.75 -1.22 19.31
C ILE A 71 -14.53 -2.61 18.70
N THR A 72 -15.61 -3.30 18.33
CA THR A 72 -15.57 -4.66 17.77
C THR A 72 -15.07 -4.68 16.32
N VAL A 73 -14.69 -5.86 15.83
CA VAL A 73 -14.25 -6.02 14.43
C VAL A 73 -15.38 -5.73 13.43
N GLU A 74 -16.64 -5.96 13.82
CA GLU A 74 -17.82 -5.60 13.05
C GLU A 74 -17.99 -4.08 12.96
N GLN A 75 -17.83 -3.36 14.09
CA GLN A 75 -17.85 -1.89 14.12
C GLN A 75 -16.69 -1.30 13.30
N PHE A 76 -15.47 -1.82 13.50
CA PHE A 76 -14.28 -1.45 12.74
C PHE A 76 -14.51 -1.51 11.23
N LYS A 77 -15.10 -2.61 10.73
CA LYS A 77 -15.44 -2.74 9.31
C LYS A 77 -16.52 -1.77 8.88
N LYS A 78 -17.62 -1.68 9.64
CA LYS A 78 -18.77 -0.84 9.31
C LYS A 78 -18.38 0.62 9.14
N GLU A 79 -17.47 1.12 9.95
CA GLU A 79 -17.00 2.51 9.87
C GLU A 79 -15.92 2.75 8.82
N LEU A 80 -14.98 1.81 8.67
CA LEU A 80 -13.81 2.01 7.81
C LEU A 80 -14.07 1.67 6.34
N GLU A 81 -14.88 0.64 6.06
CA GLU A 81 -15.17 0.18 4.70
C GLU A 81 -15.72 1.29 3.79
N PRO A 82 -16.73 2.10 4.19
CA PRO A 82 -17.22 3.19 3.35
C PRO A 82 -16.16 4.23 3.02
N ARG A 83 -15.27 4.56 3.97
CA ARG A 83 -14.18 5.54 3.77
C ARG A 83 -13.18 5.04 2.74
N LEU A 84 -12.78 3.78 2.87
CA LEU A 84 -11.83 3.17 1.94
C LEU A 84 -12.43 2.97 0.54
N LYS A 85 -13.73 2.65 0.45
CA LYS A 85 -14.47 2.61 -0.82
C LYS A 85 -14.55 3.98 -1.48
N ALA A 86 -14.87 5.03 -0.72
CA ALA A 86 -14.90 6.41 -1.24
C ALA A 86 -13.53 6.84 -1.78
N LYS A 87 -12.46 6.39 -1.13
CA LYS A 87 -11.09 6.57 -1.62
C LYS A 87 -10.76 5.64 -2.81
N GLY A 88 -11.60 4.68 -3.18
CA GLY A 88 -11.35 3.76 -4.29
C GLY A 88 -10.35 2.64 -3.97
N TRP A 89 -10.00 2.45 -2.68
CA TRP A 89 -9.16 1.37 -2.17
C TRP A 89 -10.04 0.17 -1.78
N TRP A 90 -10.68 -0.46 -2.77
CA TRP A 90 -11.58 -1.58 -2.52
C TRP A 90 -11.64 -2.55 -3.70
N GLY A 91 -11.78 -3.83 -3.39
CA GLY A 91 -11.89 -4.90 -4.38
C GLY A 91 -10.57 -5.23 -5.07
N TYR A 92 -10.68 -5.95 -6.17
CA TYR A 92 -9.51 -6.33 -6.97
C TYR A 92 -9.02 -5.16 -7.82
N LYS A 93 -7.70 -4.99 -7.87
CA LYS A 93 -6.99 -4.09 -8.77
C LYS A 93 -5.94 -4.87 -9.54
N PHE A 94 -5.62 -4.39 -10.73
CA PHE A 94 -4.48 -4.90 -11.48
C PHE A 94 -3.32 -3.96 -11.24
N VAL A 95 -2.19 -4.52 -10.84
CA VAL A 95 -0.93 -3.81 -10.70
C VAL A 95 0.06 -4.52 -11.57
N GLY A 96 0.63 -3.83 -12.54
CA GLY A 96 1.77 -4.34 -13.26
C GLY A 96 3.09 -3.86 -12.69
N TYR A 97 4.10 -4.66 -12.96
CA TYR A 97 5.45 -4.52 -12.47
C TYR A 97 6.38 -4.00 -13.59
N PRO A 98 7.54 -3.42 -13.24
CA PRO A 98 8.51 -2.95 -14.23
C PRO A 98 9.00 -4.03 -15.21
N ASP A 99 8.95 -5.30 -14.79
CA ASP A 99 9.29 -6.47 -15.61
C ASP A 99 8.16 -6.94 -16.55
N GLY A 100 7.06 -6.17 -16.64
CA GLY A 100 5.93 -6.47 -17.51
C GLY A 100 4.90 -7.46 -16.94
N ARG A 101 5.13 -8.04 -15.75
CA ARG A 101 4.12 -8.87 -15.08
C ARG A 101 2.90 -8.03 -14.70
N VAL A 102 1.70 -8.57 -14.85
CA VAL A 102 0.46 -7.96 -14.35
C VAL A 102 -0.16 -8.88 -13.32
N GLU A 103 -0.35 -8.38 -12.10
CA GLU A 103 -0.94 -9.15 -11.01
C GLU A 103 -2.27 -8.55 -10.56
N ARG A 104 -3.25 -9.43 -10.38
CA ARG A 104 -4.51 -9.08 -9.73
C ARG A 104 -4.32 -9.09 -8.22
N ILE A 105 -4.22 -7.92 -7.61
CA ILE A 105 -4.15 -7.74 -6.16
C ILE A 105 -5.54 -7.48 -5.59
N LEU A 106 -5.81 -7.95 -4.38
CA LEU A 106 -6.98 -7.55 -3.61
C LEU A 106 -6.57 -6.42 -2.67
N GLU A 107 -7.06 -5.20 -2.90
CA GLU A 107 -6.84 -4.06 -2.00
C GLU A 107 -7.74 -4.21 -0.77
N GLY A 108 -8.74 -3.34 -0.59
CA GLY A 108 -9.72 -3.44 0.49
C GLY A 108 -10.70 -4.60 0.30
N SER A 109 -10.97 -5.32 1.39
CA SER A 109 -12.05 -6.30 1.48
C SER A 109 -12.45 -6.51 2.95
N PRO A 110 -13.67 -7.00 3.24
CA PRO A 110 -14.09 -7.25 4.62
C PRO A 110 -13.19 -8.27 5.34
N TRP A 111 -12.64 -9.24 4.60
CA TRP A 111 -11.68 -10.20 5.14
C TRP A 111 -10.34 -9.53 5.46
N ARG A 112 -9.83 -8.68 4.58
CA ARG A 112 -8.57 -7.96 4.84
C ARG A 112 -8.70 -7.02 6.03
N LEU A 113 -9.81 -6.29 6.16
CA LEU A 113 -10.08 -5.46 7.34
C LEU A 113 -10.12 -6.28 8.63
N LYS A 114 -10.70 -7.49 8.60
CA LYS A 114 -10.68 -8.42 9.74
C LYS A 114 -9.24 -8.78 10.14
N THR A 115 -8.40 -9.11 9.15
CA THR A 115 -6.99 -9.46 9.40
C THR A 115 -6.21 -8.26 9.94
N ILE A 116 -6.42 -7.06 9.39
CA ILE A 116 -5.80 -5.81 9.88
C ILE A 116 -6.17 -5.59 11.34
N TYR A 117 -7.46 -5.60 11.67
CA TYR A 117 -7.93 -5.43 13.05
C TYR A 117 -7.29 -6.47 13.98
N ARG A 118 -7.46 -7.76 13.69
CA ARG A 118 -7.01 -8.83 14.60
C ARG A 118 -5.51 -8.82 14.81
N THR A 119 -4.75 -8.57 13.75
CA THR A 119 -3.28 -8.57 13.81
C THR A 119 -2.79 -7.39 14.64
N ASN A 120 -3.29 -6.17 14.40
CA ASN A 120 -2.87 -5.00 15.16
C ASN A 120 -3.29 -5.07 16.63
N MET A 121 -4.53 -5.48 16.91
CA MET A 121 -5.00 -5.63 18.29
C MET A 121 -4.18 -6.69 19.06
N GLN A 122 -3.84 -7.80 18.41
CA GLN A 122 -2.98 -8.82 19.03
C GLN A 122 -1.58 -8.29 19.29
N THR A 123 -0.96 -7.60 18.32
CA THR A 123 0.37 -7.01 18.49
C THR A 123 0.40 -6.00 19.64
N ALA A 124 -0.57 -5.09 19.70
CA ALA A 124 -0.67 -4.10 20.78
C ALA A 124 -0.85 -4.76 22.16
N TYR A 125 -1.71 -5.77 22.25
CA TYR A 125 -1.92 -6.52 23.48
C TYR A 125 -0.65 -7.28 23.92
N MET A 126 0.10 -7.84 22.97
CA MET A 126 1.38 -8.50 23.23
C MET A 126 2.48 -7.52 23.64
N ALA A 127 2.49 -6.29 23.11
CA ALA A 127 3.38 -5.22 23.54
C ALA A 127 3.13 -4.79 24.99
N GLY A 128 1.87 -4.51 25.35
CA GLY A 128 1.53 -4.21 26.74
C GLY A 128 1.88 -5.36 27.70
N ARG A 129 1.63 -6.60 27.27
CA ARG A 129 1.99 -7.80 28.01
C ARG A 129 3.50 -7.94 28.19
N TYR A 130 4.29 -7.78 27.13
CA TYR A 130 5.75 -7.86 27.20
C TYR A 130 6.30 -6.84 28.18
N LYS A 131 5.84 -5.58 28.12
CA LYS A 131 6.23 -4.54 29.07
C LYS A 131 5.95 -4.96 30.53
N ALA A 132 4.73 -5.37 30.83
CA ALA A 132 4.36 -5.83 32.17
C ALA A 132 5.16 -7.06 32.63
N GLN A 133 5.50 -7.97 31.70
CA GLN A 133 6.33 -9.14 32.00
C GLN A 133 7.78 -8.76 32.26
N MET A 134 8.33 -7.80 31.51
CA MET A 134 9.68 -7.28 31.69
C MET A 134 9.82 -6.54 33.03
N GLU A 135 8.77 -5.86 33.49
CA GLU A 135 8.73 -5.19 34.80
C GLU A 135 8.69 -6.18 35.98
N ASP A 136 8.30 -7.44 35.76
CA ASP A 136 8.13 -8.47 36.80
C ASP A 136 9.08 -9.68 36.62
N VAL A 137 10.18 -9.51 35.87
CA VAL A 137 11.13 -10.62 35.60
C VAL A 137 11.78 -11.16 36.86
N ASP A 138 11.95 -10.35 37.90
CA ASP A 138 12.56 -10.80 39.17
C ASP A 138 11.69 -11.85 39.88
N ASN A 139 10.36 -11.73 39.79
CA ASN A 139 9.42 -12.67 40.41
C ASN A 139 8.98 -13.77 39.45
N ARG A 140 8.92 -13.47 38.14
CA ARG A 140 8.40 -14.36 37.10
C ARG A 140 9.34 -14.47 35.89
N PRO A 141 10.59 -14.93 36.07
CA PRO A 141 11.61 -14.93 35.02
C PRO A 141 11.37 -15.99 33.93
N TYR A 142 10.43 -16.92 34.11
CA TYR A 142 10.19 -18.00 33.18
C TYR A 142 8.95 -17.72 32.37
N TRP A 143 9.08 -17.71 31.05
CA TRP A 143 8.01 -17.41 30.14
C TRP A 143 7.59 -18.66 29.41
N GLN A 144 6.28 -18.87 29.32
CA GLN A 144 5.69 -20.00 28.63
C GLN A 144 4.96 -19.53 27.37
N TYR A 145 5.25 -20.18 26.25
CA TYR A 145 4.51 -19.99 25.02
C TYR A 145 3.16 -20.71 25.11
N VAL A 146 2.07 -19.98 24.91
CA VAL A 146 0.70 -20.50 25.01
C VAL A 146 0.00 -20.31 23.68
N ALA A 147 -0.22 -21.42 22.97
CA ALA A 147 -1.02 -21.43 21.76
C ALA A 147 -2.49 -21.78 22.07
N VAL A 148 -3.39 -21.36 21.18
CA VAL A 148 -4.77 -21.88 21.19
C VAL A 148 -4.71 -23.24 20.49
N ILE A 149 -5.05 -24.34 21.15
CA ILE A 149 -5.03 -25.67 20.52
C ILE A 149 -6.40 -25.94 19.89
N ASP A 150 -6.57 -25.47 18.66
CA ASP A 150 -7.72 -25.74 17.82
C ASP A 150 -7.28 -25.98 16.36
N SER A 151 -8.22 -26.34 15.49
CA SER A 151 -7.96 -26.62 14.07
C SER A 151 -7.48 -25.41 13.25
N ARG A 152 -7.51 -24.20 13.81
CA ARG A 152 -7.09 -22.96 13.14
C ARG A 152 -5.67 -22.54 13.52
N THR A 153 -5.05 -23.21 14.49
CA THR A 153 -3.67 -22.92 14.87
C THR A 153 -2.70 -23.71 14.01
N ARG A 154 -1.71 -22.99 13.45
CA ARG A 154 -0.68 -23.59 12.60
C ARG A 154 0.08 -24.67 13.37
N PRO A 155 0.44 -25.82 12.76
CA PRO A 155 1.20 -26.88 13.42
C PRO A 155 2.49 -26.38 14.09
N ALA A 156 3.23 -25.46 13.42
CA ALA A 156 4.42 -24.83 13.99
C ALA A 156 4.13 -24.10 15.31
N HIS A 157 3.01 -23.36 15.39
CA HIS A 157 2.63 -22.65 16.62
C HIS A 157 2.14 -23.61 17.71
N ALA A 158 1.46 -24.69 17.32
CA ALA A 158 0.99 -25.72 18.24
C ALA A 158 2.18 -26.49 18.86
N ALA A 159 3.24 -26.74 18.09
CA ALA A 159 4.48 -27.36 18.56
C ALA A 159 5.22 -26.52 19.63
N LEU A 160 5.01 -25.20 19.63
CA LEU A 160 5.54 -24.31 20.67
C LEU A 160 4.71 -24.31 21.96
N ASN A 161 3.50 -24.85 21.94
CA ASN A 161 2.61 -24.76 23.09
C ASN A 161 3.19 -25.48 24.30
N GLY A 162 3.24 -24.78 25.43
CA GLY A 162 3.72 -25.34 26.69
C GLY A 162 5.22 -25.16 26.91
N LYS A 163 6.00 -24.85 25.86
CA LYS A 163 7.43 -24.59 25.98
C LYS A 163 7.71 -23.43 26.90
N VAL A 164 8.74 -23.59 27.73
CA VAL A 164 9.15 -22.60 28.72
C VAL A 164 10.61 -22.23 28.47
N PHE A 165 10.89 -20.94 28.39
CA PHE A 165 12.24 -20.40 28.31
C PHE A 165 12.38 -19.29 29.36
N ARG A 166 13.61 -18.99 29.79
CA ARG A 166 13.86 -17.79 30.60
C ARG A 166 13.58 -16.53 29.76
N TYR A 167 13.19 -15.43 30.38
CA TYR A 167 12.75 -14.19 29.71
C TYR A 167 13.78 -13.61 28.73
N ASP A 168 15.08 -13.85 28.98
CA ASP A 168 16.23 -13.36 28.21
C ASP A 168 16.81 -14.42 27.26
N ASP A 169 16.16 -15.58 27.12
CA ASP A 169 16.57 -16.60 26.15
C ASP A 169 16.36 -16.07 24.71
N PRO A 170 17.30 -16.32 23.76
CA PRO A 170 17.21 -15.81 22.39
C PRO A 170 15.93 -16.22 21.64
N PHE A 171 15.24 -17.26 22.09
CA PHE A 171 13.93 -17.65 21.58
C PHE A 171 12.99 -16.45 21.56
N TRP A 172 12.96 -15.63 22.61
CA TRP A 172 12.02 -14.52 22.69
C TRP A 172 12.35 -13.38 21.76
N ASP A 173 13.55 -13.26 21.20
CA ASP A 173 13.87 -12.20 20.23
C ASP A 173 13.20 -12.43 18.87
N THR A 174 12.83 -13.68 18.56
CA THR A 174 12.27 -14.07 17.25
C THR A 174 10.93 -14.79 17.35
N HIS A 175 10.65 -15.47 18.46
CA HIS A 175 9.49 -16.33 18.68
C HIS A 175 8.57 -15.82 19.81
N TYR A 176 8.61 -14.52 20.13
CA TYR A 176 7.58 -13.89 20.95
C TYR A 176 6.35 -13.56 20.07
N PRO A 177 5.13 -14.04 20.42
CA PRO A 177 3.96 -13.88 19.58
C PRO A 177 3.50 -12.40 19.45
N PRO A 178 2.76 -12.06 18.38
CA PRO A 178 2.36 -12.92 17.27
C PRO A 178 3.52 -13.33 16.32
N LEU A 179 3.51 -14.59 15.86
CA LEU A 179 4.47 -15.14 14.89
C LEU A 179 3.93 -15.19 13.47
N GLY A 180 2.87 -14.44 13.19
CA GLY A 180 2.12 -14.57 11.96
C GLY A 180 0.82 -13.78 11.94
N PHE A 181 0.32 -13.51 10.74
CA PHE A 181 -1.00 -12.92 10.56
C PHE A 181 -2.08 -13.79 11.21
N ASN A 182 -3.02 -13.14 11.90
CA ASN A 182 -4.09 -13.79 12.67
C ASN A 182 -3.60 -14.76 13.77
N CYS A 183 -2.33 -14.67 14.22
CA CYS A 183 -1.86 -15.43 15.38
C CYS A 183 -2.67 -15.07 16.64
N ARG A 184 -2.96 -16.07 17.48
CA ARG A 184 -3.71 -15.93 18.74
C ARG A 184 -2.90 -16.42 19.95
N CYS A 185 -1.62 -16.72 19.73
CA CYS A 185 -0.72 -17.18 20.77
C CYS A 185 -0.37 -16.02 21.70
N ARG A 186 -0.02 -16.36 22.94
CA ARG A 186 0.36 -15.41 23.98
C ARG A 186 1.50 -15.98 24.82
N VAL A 187 2.13 -15.13 25.63
CA VAL A 187 3.12 -15.56 26.61
C VAL A 187 2.54 -15.51 28.01
N ARG A 188 2.85 -16.49 28.85
CA ARG A 188 2.50 -16.50 30.28
C ARG A 188 3.78 -16.46 31.10
N ALA A 189 3.91 -15.48 31.99
CA ALA A 189 5.04 -15.42 32.92
C ALA A 189 4.78 -16.31 34.14
N LEU A 190 5.81 -17.02 34.59
CA LEU A 190 5.78 -18.07 35.60
C LEU A 190 6.90 -17.83 36.61
N SER A 191 6.60 -18.06 37.88
CA SER A 191 7.59 -18.13 38.95
C SER A 191 8.21 -19.53 39.03
N GLN A 192 9.31 -19.69 39.78
CA GLN A 192 9.89 -21.00 40.07
C GLN A 192 8.88 -21.96 40.72
N ARG A 193 8.01 -21.43 41.61
CA ARG A 193 6.94 -22.20 42.24
C ARG A 193 5.91 -22.70 41.23
N ASP A 194 5.60 -21.89 40.21
CA ASP A 194 4.67 -22.27 39.15
C ASP A 194 5.22 -23.43 38.30
N LEU A 195 6.55 -23.44 38.04
CA LEU A 195 7.20 -24.54 37.32
C LEU A 195 7.05 -25.86 38.09
N GLY A 196 7.40 -25.86 39.38
CA GLY A 196 7.30 -27.06 40.23
C GLY A 196 5.86 -27.58 40.33
N LYS A 197 4.89 -26.69 40.55
CA LYS A 197 3.47 -27.08 40.63
C LYS A 197 2.91 -27.67 39.33
N LYS A 198 3.41 -27.22 38.18
CA LYS A 198 2.92 -27.62 36.85
C LYS A 198 3.77 -28.72 36.21
N GLY A 199 4.87 -29.13 36.84
CA GLY A 199 5.83 -30.08 36.26
C GLY A 199 6.44 -29.59 34.96
N LEU A 200 6.71 -28.27 34.84
CA LEU A 200 7.25 -27.68 33.61
C LEU A 200 8.77 -27.61 33.65
N THR A 201 9.40 -27.98 32.54
CA THR A 201 10.86 -27.89 32.35
C THR A 201 11.21 -26.64 31.55
N VAL A 202 12.29 -25.95 31.95
CA VAL A 202 12.82 -24.80 31.23
C VAL A 202 13.79 -25.28 30.15
N GLU A 203 13.55 -24.88 28.91
CA GLU A 203 14.40 -25.11 27.74
C GLU A 203 15.37 -23.92 27.54
N SER A 204 16.38 -24.13 26.70
CA SER A 204 17.20 -23.03 26.18
C SER A 204 17.35 -23.12 24.67
N SER A 205 17.18 -22.01 23.96
CA SER A 205 17.37 -21.95 22.52
C SER A 205 18.78 -21.53 22.10
N GLN A 206 19.75 -21.46 23.02
CA GLN A 206 21.12 -21.05 22.70
C GLN A 206 21.71 -21.92 21.59
N GLY A 207 22.14 -21.30 20.49
CA GLY A 207 22.66 -22.00 19.31
C GLY A 207 21.62 -22.79 18.50
N ARG A 208 20.32 -22.64 18.79
CA ARG A 208 19.22 -23.38 18.14
C ARG A 208 18.29 -22.50 17.30
N ILE A 209 18.61 -21.23 17.14
CA ILE A 209 17.94 -20.33 16.21
C ILE A 209 18.77 -20.28 14.92
N THR A 210 18.19 -20.76 13.82
CA THR A 210 18.78 -20.65 12.48
C THR A 210 17.93 -19.74 11.61
N TRP A 211 18.49 -19.32 10.48
CA TRP A 211 17.81 -18.51 9.49
C TRP A 211 17.70 -19.33 8.21
N GLU A 212 16.47 -19.54 7.72
CA GLU A 212 16.21 -20.37 6.54
C GLU A 212 15.25 -19.64 5.60
N ASP A 213 15.41 -19.86 4.29
CA ASP A 213 14.54 -19.24 3.30
C ASP A 213 13.17 -19.90 3.29
N ALA A 214 12.12 -19.07 3.45
CA ALA A 214 10.73 -19.47 3.38
C ALA A 214 10.03 -18.84 2.19
N LEU A 215 9.14 -19.62 1.57
CA LEU A 215 8.36 -19.19 0.42
C LEU A 215 7.31 -18.16 0.83
N VAL A 216 7.45 -16.94 0.32
CA VAL A 216 6.52 -15.81 0.50
C VAL A 216 5.23 -16.06 -0.25
N SER A 217 5.34 -16.50 -1.51
CA SER A 217 4.21 -16.71 -2.39
C SER A 217 4.50 -17.83 -3.37
N LYS A 218 3.62 -18.84 -3.37
CA LYS A 218 3.62 -19.93 -4.35
C LYS A 218 3.48 -19.44 -5.79
N LYS A 219 2.89 -18.25 -5.99
CA LYS A 219 2.66 -17.68 -7.32
C LYS A 219 3.90 -17.02 -7.90
N THR A 220 4.70 -16.38 -7.05
CA THR A 220 5.87 -15.60 -7.49
C THR A 220 7.17 -16.36 -7.32
N GLY A 221 7.19 -17.43 -6.52
CA GLY A 221 8.41 -18.16 -6.17
C GLY A 221 9.34 -17.36 -5.23
N GLU A 222 8.88 -16.22 -4.73
CA GLU A 222 9.68 -15.31 -3.90
C GLU A 222 9.99 -15.95 -2.55
N LEU A 223 11.26 -15.89 -2.15
CA LEU A 223 11.79 -16.40 -0.89
C LEU A 223 12.16 -15.23 0.02
N GLN A 224 11.94 -15.41 1.32
CA GLN A 224 12.36 -14.48 2.37
C GLN A 224 12.93 -15.29 3.53
N THR A 225 14.02 -14.80 4.10
CA THR A 225 14.68 -15.47 5.22
C THR A 225 13.85 -15.29 6.50
N VAL A 226 13.59 -16.39 7.20
CA VAL A 226 12.85 -16.42 8.47
C VAL A 226 13.66 -17.09 9.57
N ALA A 227 13.41 -16.66 10.81
CA ALA A 227 13.95 -17.33 11.98
C ALA A 227 13.28 -18.70 12.17
N VAL A 228 14.10 -19.71 12.48
CA VAL A 228 13.68 -21.08 12.71
C VAL A 228 14.24 -21.55 14.04
N TYR A 229 13.36 -21.90 14.97
CA TYR A 229 13.74 -22.59 16.19
C TYR A 229 13.85 -24.09 15.94
N ARG A 230 14.99 -24.69 16.30
CA ARG A 230 15.15 -26.14 16.36
C ARG A 230 14.85 -26.63 17.77
N ASP A 231 13.76 -27.37 17.89
CA ASP A 231 13.29 -27.97 19.14
C ASP A 231 14.36 -28.83 19.82
N THR A 232 14.56 -28.61 21.13
CA THR A 232 15.61 -29.27 21.91
C THR A 232 15.43 -30.78 22.03
N PHE A 233 14.19 -31.27 22.05
CA PHE A 233 13.88 -32.67 22.36
C PHE A 233 13.57 -33.49 21.11
N THR A 234 12.79 -32.92 20.21
CA THR A 234 12.29 -33.59 18.99
C THR A 234 13.18 -33.30 17.78
N GLY A 235 14.02 -32.26 17.84
CA GLY A 235 14.80 -31.79 16.69
C GLY A 235 13.97 -31.13 15.59
N MET A 236 12.65 -30.98 15.80
CA MET A 236 11.72 -30.37 14.86
C MET A 236 12.12 -28.91 14.58
N LYS A 237 12.12 -28.53 13.29
CA LYS A 237 12.28 -27.15 12.85
C LYS A 237 10.94 -26.42 12.92
N ILE A 238 10.91 -25.29 13.62
CA ILE A 238 9.71 -24.50 13.87
C ILE A 238 9.99 -23.08 13.36
N PRO A 239 9.57 -22.73 12.12
CA PRO A 239 9.76 -21.41 11.57
C PRO A 239 8.72 -20.40 12.08
N THR A 240 9.08 -19.13 12.13
CA THR A 240 8.13 -18.01 12.15
C THR A 240 7.49 -17.83 10.77
N ASP A 241 6.29 -17.23 10.69
CA ASP A 241 5.78 -16.79 9.39
C ASP A 241 6.69 -15.69 8.80
N VAL A 242 6.68 -15.55 7.47
CA VAL A 242 7.43 -14.51 6.75
C VAL A 242 7.12 -13.13 7.34
N GLY A 243 8.20 -12.41 7.70
CA GLY A 243 8.24 -11.11 8.37
C GLY A 243 7.64 -11.02 9.76
N TRP A 244 7.63 -12.14 10.47
CA TRP A 244 7.37 -12.20 11.90
C TRP A 244 8.58 -12.70 12.70
N SER A 245 9.78 -12.67 12.10
CA SER A 245 11.05 -13.08 12.73
C SER A 245 11.64 -12.02 13.66
N TYR A 246 10.80 -11.44 14.52
CA TYR A 246 11.18 -10.44 15.52
C TYR A 246 10.22 -10.52 16.70
N ASN A 247 10.57 -9.92 17.84
CA ASN A 247 9.70 -9.84 19.01
C ASN A 247 8.77 -8.62 18.92
N PRO A 248 7.46 -8.77 18.66
CA PRO A 248 6.54 -7.64 18.55
C PRO A 248 6.34 -6.90 19.87
N GLY A 249 6.56 -7.58 20.99
CA GLY A 249 6.46 -7.00 22.32
C GLY A 249 7.66 -6.13 22.70
N LYS A 250 8.88 -6.53 22.36
CA LYS A 250 10.11 -5.75 22.52
C LYS A 250 10.20 -4.61 21.52
N ALA A 251 9.72 -4.87 20.31
CA ALA A 251 9.50 -3.88 19.27
C ALA A 251 8.49 -2.81 19.67
N ALA A 252 7.76 -3.00 20.79
CA ALA A 252 6.57 -2.26 21.23
C ALA A 252 6.40 -0.92 20.53
N TRP A 253 5.48 -0.96 19.58
CA TRP A 253 4.62 0.12 19.17
C TRP A 253 3.96 0.77 20.41
N LEU A 254 4.67 1.67 21.06
CA LEU A 254 4.06 2.89 21.58
C LEU A 254 4.18 3.86 20.42
N PRO A 255 3.10 4.23 19.71
CA PRO A 255 3.18 5.42 18.91
C PRO A 255 3.55 6.56 19.88
N ASP A 256 4.81 6.99 19.83
CA ASP A 256 5.18 8.30 20.29
C ASP A 256 4.51 9.27 19.32
N LEU A 257 3.23 9.54 19.59
CA LEU A 257 2.36 10.37 18.77
C LEU A 257 2.98 11.75 18.56
N ASP A 258 3.77 12.23 19.54
CA ASP A 258 4.46 13.51 19.50
C ASP A 258 5.57 13.57 18.44
N LYS A 259 6.11 12.43 18.00
CA LYS A 259 7.12 12.40 16.93
C LYS A 259 6.54 12.49 15.52
N TYR A 260 5.24 12.30 15.34
CA TYR A 260 4.64 12.18 14.00
C TYR A 260 3.30 12.87 13.75
N ASP A 261 2.90 13.88 14.52
CA ASP A 261 1.57 14.47 14.36
C ASP A 261 1.53 15.80 13.56
N LYS A 262 2.55 16.67 13.60
CA LYS A 262 2.45 18.00 12.94
C LYS A 262 2.81 18.02 11.46
N LYS A 263 3.88 17.32 11.05
CA LYS A 263 4.35 17.36 9.65
C LYS A 263 3.50 16.49 8.71
N ILE A 264 3.10 15.28 9.15
CA ILE A 264 2.24 14.40 8.35
C ILE A 264 0.82 14.98 8.26
N LYS A 265 0.24 15.49 9.35
CA LYS A 265 -1.04 16.25 9.26
C LYS A 265 -0.92 17.43 8.29
N LYS A 266 0.22 18.14 8.25
CA LYS A 266 0.43 19.24 7.30
C LYS A 266 0.52 18.76 5.84
N ILE A 267 1.16 17.62 5.57
CA ILE A 267 1.25 17.04 4.23
C ILE A 267 -0.11 16.50 3.78
N VAL A 268 -0.80 15.72 4.62
CA VAL A 268 -2.13 15.18 4.34
C VAL A 268 -3.14 16.32 4.15
N LYS A 269 -3.16 17.33 5.02
CA LYS A 269 -4.01 18.53 4.84
C LYS A 269 -3.70 19.28 3.55
N LYS A 270 -2.42 19.38 3.15
CA LYS A 270 -2.04 20.01 1.88
C LYS A 270 -2.52 19.18 0.69
N GLU A 271 -2.38 17.85 0.74
CA GLU A 271 -2.87 16.96 -0.32
C GLU A 271 -4.40 16.98 -0.43
N GLU A 272 -5.11 16.96 0.71
CA GLU A 272 -6.56 17.09 0.77
C GLU A 272 -7.04 18.46 0.24
N ALA A 273 -6.38 19.55 0.65
CA ALA A 273 -6.68 20.89 0.16
C ALA A 273 -6.43 21.00 -1.36
N LEU A 274 -5.34 20.42 -1.87
CA LEU A 274 -5.04 20.40 -3.30
C LEU A 274 -6.10 19.58 -4.07
N ARG A 275 -6.47 18.39 -3.60
CA ARG A 275 -7.52 17.57 -4.22
C ARG A 275 -8.87 18.29 -4.22
N LYS A 276 -9.20 18.97 -3.12
CA LYS A 276 -10.42 19.77 -3.03
C LYS A 276 -10.40 20.92 -4.05
N LEU A 277 -9.28 21.65 -4.13
CA LEU A 277 -9.10 22.72 -5.10
C LEU A 277 -9.22 22.22 -6.55
N ILE A 278 -8.61 21.07 -6.87
CA ILE A 278 -8.75 20.49 -8.21
C ILE A 278 -10.22 20.15 -8.48
N SER A 279 -10.92 19.50 -7.55
CA SER A 279 -12.35 19.20 -7.71
C SER A 279 -13.22 20.45 -7.88
N GLU A 280 -12.92 21.52 -7.15
CA GLU A 280 -13.61 22.83 -7.29
C GLU A 280 -13.38 23.40 -8.69
N LYS A 281 -12.15 23.36 -9.21
CA LYS A 281 -11.83 23.82 -10.56
C LYS A 281 -12.40 22.96 -11.66
N GLU A 282 -12.48 21.66 -11.46
CA GLU A 282 -13.14 20.72 -12.38
C GLU A 282 -14.64 21.02 -12.49
N GLU A 283 -15.29 21.36 -11.38
CA GLU A 283 -16.69 21.76 -11.35
C GLU A 283 -16.94 23.07 -12.12
N GLU A 284 -16.02 24.03 -12.05
CA GLU A 284 -16.09 25.29 -12.82
C GLU A 284 -16.04 25.06 -14.34
N ILE A 285 -15.29 24.06 -14.81
CA ILE A 285 -14.99 23.89 -16.24
C ILE A 285 -15.82 22.81 -16.93
N LYS A 286 -16.38 21.83 -16.19
CA LYS A 286 -17.00 20.63 -16.78
C LYS A 286 -18.15 20.87 -17.76
N ASN A 287 -18.80 22.04 -17.67
CA ASN A 287 -19.96 22.42 -18.50
C ASN A 287 -19.66 23.55 -19.49
N LEU A 288 -18.40 23.99 -19.60
CA LEU A 288 -18.02 25.02 -20.57
C LEU A 288 -18.16 24.48 -22.00
N LYS A 289 -18.56 25.36 -22.93
CA LYS A 289 -18.65 25.07 -24.37
C LYS A 289 -17.32 25.18 -25.10
N TYR A 290 -16.26 25.55 -24.39
CA TYR A 290 -14.90 25.64 -24.88
C TYR A 290 -13.97 24.94 -23.90
N GLU A 291 -12.79 24.55 -24.36
CA GLU A 291 -11.80 23.91 -23.52
C GLU A 291 -11.09 24.91 -22.63
N LYS A 292 -10.95 24.57 -21.36
CA LYS A 292 -10.20 25.30 -20.35
C LYS A 292 -9.40 24.30 -19.54
N CYS A 293 -8.16 24.64 -19.25
CA CYS A 293 -7.28 23.83 -18.42
C CYS A 293 -6.82 24.58 -17.17
N TYR A 294 -6.47 23.78 -16.16
CA TYR A 294 -5.73 24.19 -14.98
C TYR A 294 -4.55 23.25 -14.77
N VAL A 295 -3.41 23.83 -14.41
CA VAL A 295 -2.16 23.12 -14.15
C VAL A 295 -1.79 23.34 -12.71
N PHE A 296 -1.43 22.25 -12.03
CA PHE A 296 -1.13 22.24 -10.61
C PHE A 296 0.26 21.69 -10.33
N ASN A 297 0.92 22.29 -9.35
CA ASN A 297 2.06 21.69 -8.66
C ASN A 297 1.61 21.23 -7.25
N ASN A 298 2.56 20.91 -6.37
CA ASN A 298 2.26 20.49 -5.00
C ASN A 298 1.77 21.62 -4.06
N GLU A 299 1.79 22.87 -4.54
CA GLU A 299 1.43 24.07 -3.77
C GLU A 299 0.08 24.66 -4.20
N GLY A 300 -0.34 24.43 -5.44
CA GLY A 300 -1.62 24.91 -5.96
C GLY A 300 -1.62 25.05 -7.47
N ILE A 301 -2.48 25.95 -7.97
CA ILE A 301 -2.58 26.29 -9.40
C ILE A 301 -1.36 27.12 -9.80
N VAL A 302 -0.67 26.70 -10.85
CA VAL A 302 0.46 27.43 -11.42
C VAL A 302 0.15 28.05 -12.76
N PHE A 303 -0.86 27.53 -13.46
CA PHE A 303 -1.25 28.00 -14.78
C PHE A 303 -2.71 27.66 -15.09
N SER A 304 -3.34 28.48 -15.93
CA SER A 304 -4.64 28.19 -16.50
C SER A 304 -4.77 28.87 -17.86
N LYS A 305 -5.42 28.20 -18.81
CA LYS A 305 -5.65 28.75 -20.14
C LYS A 305 -7.02 28.33 -20.67
N SER A 306 -7.66 29.23 -21.41
CA SER A 306 -8.87 28.93 -22.18
C SER A 306 -8.50 28.84 -23.65
N GLY A 307 -9.04 27.84 -24.33
CA GLY A 307 -8.84 27.60 -25.75
C GLY A 307 -10.13 27.76 -26.55
N GLN A 308 -10.20 27.02 -27.65
CA GLN A 308 -11.36 26.95 -28.54
C GLN A 308 -12.30 25.82 -28.12
N GLU A 309 -13.30 25.51 -28.96
CA GLU A 309 -14.32 24.49 -28.66
C GLU A 309 -13.75 23.08 -28.43
N SER A 310 -12.62 22.75 -29.07
CA SER A 310 -12.05 21.39 -29.05
C SER A 310 -10.52 21.33 -28.97
N GLN A 311 -9.87 22.44 -28.59
CA GLN A 311 -8.41 22.47 -28.45
C GLN A 311 -7.92 23.63 -27.59
N ILE A 312 -6.80 23.41 -26.91
CA ILE A 312 -5.97 24.45 -26.28
C ILE A 312 -4.57 24.40 -26.92
N ILE A 313 -4.12 25.52 -27.48
CA ILE A 313 -2.78 25.65 -28.08
C ILE A 313 -1.86 26.28 -27.05
N PHE A 314 -0.66 25.71 -26.88
CA PHE A 314 0.36 26.21 -25.97
C PHE A 314 1.58 26.74 -26.74
N ASP A 315 2.22 27.78 -26.20
CA ASP A 315 3.56 28.17 -26.61
C ASP A 315 4.61 27.37 -25.83
N ASP A 316 5.32 26.49 -26.53
CA ASP A 316 6.27 25.57 -25.91
C ASP A 316 7.40 26.28 -25.15
N ASN A 317 7.80 27.48 -25.59
CA ASN A 317 8.93 28.22 -25.02
C ASN A 317 8.60 28.93 -23.70
N SER A 318 7.35 29.34 -23.50
CA SER A 318 6.93 30.08 -22.31
C SER A 318 5.98 29.26 -21.44
N GLU A 319 4.86 28.80 -21.99
CA GLU A 319 3.82 28.06 -21.27
C GLU A 319 4.25 26.61 -21.05
N GLY A 320 4.90 26.01 -22.05
CA GLY A 320 5.41 24.64 -21.96
C GLY A 320 6.39 24.42 -20.80
N VAL A 321 7.20 25.43 -20.48
CA VAL A 321 8.14 25.40 -19.34
C VAL A 321 7.39 25.29 -18.00
N ILE A 322 6.24 25.96 -17.88
CA ILE A 322 5.42 25.94 -16.66
C ILE A 322 4.66 24.61 -16.52
N ILE A 323 4.21 24.06 -17.65
CA ILE A 323 3.45 22.81 -17.70
C ILE A 323 4.36 21.59 -17.46
N ARG A 324 5.63 21.70 -17.81
CA ARG A 324 6.58 20.60 -17.72
C ARG A 324 6.72 20.11 -16.27
N ASN A 325 6.60 18.80 -16.07
CA ASN A 325 6.59 18.13 -14.77
C ASN A 325 5.44 18.53 -13.83
N ALA A 326 4.32 19.05 -14.36
CA ALA A 326 3.14 19.34 -13.56
C ALA A 326 2.70 18.11 -12.73
N SER A 327 2.30 18.37 -11.49
CA SER A 327 1.76 17.34 -10.60
C SER A 327 0.39 16.87 -11.10
N VAL A 328 -0.46 17.79 -11.52
CA VAL A 328 -1.76 17.51 -12.13
C VAL A 328 -2.03 18.49 -13.26
N PHE A 329 -2.52 17.99 -14.39
CA PHE A 329 -3.13 18.79 -15.44
C PHE A 329 -4.58 18.35 -15.58
N THR A 330 -5.54 19.28 -15.46
CA THR A 330 -6.96 18.99 -15.67
C THR A 330 -7.53 19.92 -16.73
N HIS A 331 -8.40 19.38 -17.60
CA HIS A 331 -9.11 20.13 -18.63
C HIS A 331 -10.50 19.57 -18.86
N ASN A 332 -11.40 20.35 -19.45
CA ASN A 332 -12.74 19.87 -19.80
C ASN A 332 -12.84 19.39 -21.25
N HIS A 333 -13.69 18.38 -21.48
CA HIS A 333 -14.11 17.92 -22.79
C HIS A 333 -15.59 18.23 -23.01
N PRO A 334 -15.93 19.30 -23.76
CA PRO A 334 -17.33 19.65 -24.06
C PRO A 334 -18.10 18.50 -24.74
N GLY A 335 -17.42 17.72 -25.58
CA GLY A 335 -17.97 16.56 -26.29
C GLY A 335 -18.21 15.31 -25.42
N ARG A 336 -17.96 15.35 -24.11
CA ARG A 336 -18.15 14.24 -23.15
C ARG A 336 -17.36 12.97 -23.45
N ARG A 337 -16.25 13.09 -24.17
CA ARG A 337 -15.39 11.96 -24.55
C ARG A 337 -14.26 11.78 -23.53
N ALA A 338 -13.69 10.57 -23.51
CA ALA A 338 -12.43 10.30 -22.82
C ALA A 338 -11.24 11.02 -23.50
N PHE A 339 -10.01 10.75 -23.06
CA PHE A 339 -8.80 11.30 -23.66
C PHE A 339 -8.71 11.06 -25.17
N SER A 340 -8.20 12.04 -25.89
CA SER A 340 -7.65 11.92 -27.24
C SER A 340 -6.25 11.31 -27.20
N LEU A 341 -5.70 10.95 -28.37
CA LEU A 341 -4.32 10.47 -28.44
C LEU A 341 -3.35 11.64 -28.17
N GLU A 342 -3.74 12.83 -28.59
CA GLU A 342 -3.05 14.11 -28.44
C GLU A 342 -2.89 14.48 -26.96
N ASP A 343 -3.88 14.25 -26.11
CA ASP A 343 -3.79 14.49 -24.66
C ASP A 343 -2.68 13.65 -24.03
N ILE A 344 -2.55 12.40 -24.48
CA ILE A 344 -1.56 11.46 -23.97
C ILE A 344 -0.18 11.76 -24.56
N LYS A 345 -0.12 12.19 -25.83
CA LYS A 345 1.12 12.73 -26.41
C LYS A 345 1.62 13.91 -25.59
N PHE A 346 0.74 14.87 -25.31
CA PHE A 346 1.02 16.06 -24.51
C PHE A 346 1.50 15.68 -23.10
N THR A 347 0.85 14.70 -22.47
CA THR A 347 1.25 14.16 -21.16
C THR A 347 2.70 13.66 -21.18
N CYS A 348 3.08 12.88 -22.19
CA CYS A 348 4.44 12.34 -22.33
C CYS A 348 5.48 13.40 -22.68
N ASP A 349 5.15 14.35 -23.55
CA ASP A 349 6.05 15.42 -23.99
C ASP A 349 6.42 16.36 -22.83
N TYR A 350 5.41 16.73 -22.04
CA TYR A 350 5.55 17.61 -20.88
C TYR A 350 5.83 16.89 -19.57
N LYS A 351 5.86 15.56 -19.55
CA LYS A 351 6.07 14.76 -18.35
C LYS A 351 5.07 15.07 -17.22
N ILE A 352 3.79 15.14 -17.57
CA ILE A 352 2.72 15.40 -16.62
C ILE A 352 2.43 14.13 -15.82
N LYS A 353 2.45 14.22 -14.49
CA LYS A 353 2.30 13.04 -13.61
C LYS A 353 0.88 12.49 -13.55
N GLU A 354 -0.10 13.38 -13.63
CA GLU A 354 -1.52 13.04 -13.62
C GLU A 354 -2.28 13.92 -14.61
N MET A 355 -2.80 13.30 -15.66
CA MET A 355 -3.64 13.94 -16.66
C MET A 355 -5.11 13.65 -16.35
N ARG A 356 -5.95 14.67 -16.37
CA ARG A 356 -7.38 14.58 -16.06
C ARG A 356 -8.19 15.26 -17.15
N ALA A 357 -9.24 14.58 -17.62
CA ALA A 357 -10.23 15.14 -18.54
C ALA A 357 -11.61 15.05 -17.89
N VAL A 358 -12.32 16.16 -17.84
CA VAL A 358 -13.60 16.27 -17.14
C VAL A 358 -14.71 16.63 -18.11
N SER A 359 -15.84 15.95 -17.99
CA SER A 359 -17.04 16.27 -18.75
C SER A 359 -18.20 16.49 -17.79
N SER A 360 -19.35 16.92 -18.32
CA SER A 360 -20.58 17.07 -17.54
C SER A 360 -21.02 15.78 -16.83
N LYS A 361 -20.50 14.61 -17.24
CA LYS A 361 -20.93 13.30 -16.72
C LYS A 361 -19.81 12.48 -16.08
N TYR A 362 -18.58 12.57 -16.59
CA TYR A 362 -17.48 11.70 -16.20
C TYR A 362 -16.19 12.48 -15.99
N THR A 363 -15.37 11.99 -15.06
CA THR A 363 -13.97 12.40 -14.92
C THR A 363 -13.05 11.25 -15.26
N TYR A 364 -12.16 11.47 -16.22
CA TYR A 364 -11.14 10.53 -16.64
C TYR A 364 -9.80 10.91 -16.03
N ILE A 365 -9.04 9.94 -15.53
CA ILE A 365 -7.70 10.16 -14.98
C ILE A 365 -6.74 9.16 -15.61
N MET A 366 -5.60 9.66 -16.09
CA MET A 366 -4.47 8.87 -16.55
C MET A 366 -3.21 9.21 -15.73
N LYS A 367 -2.49 8.18 -15.26
CA LYS A 367 -1.13 8.32 -14.73
C LYS A 367 -0.21 7.34 -15.43
N ILE A 368 0.88 7.87 -15.98
CA ILE A 368 1.93 7.10 -16.63
C ILE A 368 3.12 7.05 -15.67
N PRO A 369 3.70 5.87 -15.39
CA PRO A 369 4.89 5.75 -14.55
C PRO A 369 6.04 6.64 -15.03
N ASP A 370 6.80 7.23 -14.09
CA ASP A 370 7.87 8.19 -14.41
C ASP A 370 8.91 7.64 -15.41
N ASP A 371 9.21 6.34 -15.35
CA ASP A 371 10.12 5.64 -16.27
C ASP A 371 9.56 5.48 -17.70
N LYS A 372 8.24 5.53 -17.85
CA LYS A 372 7.51 5.43 -19.12
C LYS A 372 7.00 6.79 -19.64
N LEU A 373 7.16 7.85 -18.86
CA LEU A 373 6.63 9.17 -19.14
C LEU A 373 7.58 9.94 -20.08
N ASN A 374 7.60 9.51 -21.34
CA ASN A 374 8.46 10.08 -22.38
C ASN A 374 7.89 9.80 -23.79
N MET A 375 8.40 10.54 -24.78
CA MET A 375 7.95 10.45 -26.17
C MET A 375 8.27 9.12 -26.84
N GLU A 376 9.39 8.48 -26.50
CA GLU A 376 9.74 7.16 -27.05
C GLU A 376 8.69 6.11 -26.67
N PHE A 377 8.28 6.06 -25.40
CA PHE A 377 7.22 5.17 -24.94
C PHE A 377 5.89 5.48 -25.63
N PHE A 378 5.57 6.75 -25.84
CA PHE A 378 4.38 7.16 -26.56
C PHE A 378 4.38 6.64 -28.01
N GLU A 379 5.43 6.96 -28.78
CA GLU A 379 5.54 6.63 -30.20
C GLU A 379 5.68 5.13 -30.45
N MET A 380 6.44 4.42 -29.61
CA MET A 380 6.73 3.01 -29.82
C MET A 380 5.69 2.07 -29.21
N LYS A 381 4.97 2.49 -28.16
CA LYS A 381 4.06 1.62 -27.41
C LYS A 381 2.62 2.11 -27.41
N ILE A 382 2.38 3.37 -27.09
CA ILE A 382 1.02 3.90 -26.95
C ILE A 382 0.36 4.05 -28.33
N MET A 383 0.98 4.81 -29.24
CA MET A 383 0.38 5.17 -30.53
C MET A 383 0.03 3.94 -31.40
N PRO A 384 0.94 2.97 -31.65
CA PRO A 384 0.62 1.82 -32.50
C PRO A 384 -0.45 0.90 -31.87
N LEU A 385 -0.43 0.76 -30.55
CA LEU A 385 -1.42 -0.05 -29.84
C LEU A 385 -2.79 0.63 -29.83
N TYR A 386 -2.81 1.96 -29.67
CA TYR A 386 -4.03 2.74 -29.73
C TYR A 386 -4.68 2.60 -31.11
N GLU A 387 -3.94 2.77 -32.20
CA GLU A 387 -4.45 2.62 -33.58
C GLU A 387 -5.04 1.23 -33.82
N LYS A 388 -4.34 0.19 -33.39
CA LYS A 388 -4.82 -1.20 -33.47
C LYS A 388 -6.15 -1.37 -32.72
N LEU A 389 -6.18 -0.97 -31.44
CA LEU A 389 -7.37 -1.11 -30.61
C LEU A 389 -8.53 -0.25 -31.11
N ASN A 390 -8.23 0.91 -31.68
CA ASN A 390 -9.22 1.79 -32.30
C ASN A 390 -9.97 1.10 -33.44
N ALA A 391 -9.24 0.40 -34.33
CA ALA A 391 -9.85 -0.38 -35.39
C ALA A 391 -10.70 -1.56 -34.86
N GLU A 392 -10.20 -2.27 -33.84
CA GLU A 392 -10.90 -3.40 -33.22
C GLU A 392 -12.20 -2.97 -32.52
N VAL A 393 -12.13 -1.96 -31.66
CA VAL A 393 -13.29 -1.42 -30.92
C VAL A 393 -14.32 -0.86 -31.88
N ARG A 394 -13.89 -0.17 -32.96
CA ARG A 394 -14.80 0.36 -33.98
C ARG A 394 -15.62 -0.75 -34.63
N LYS A 395 -14.96 -1.81 -35.08
CA LYS A 395 -15.63 -2.97 -35.70
C LYS A 395 -16.58 -3.67 -34.73
N GLU A 396 -16.18 -3.81 -33.48
CA GLU A 396 -17.01 -4.38 -32.42
C GLU A 396 -18.29 -3.54 -32.20
N PHE A 397 -18.13 -2.22 -32.06
CA PHE A 397 -19.26 -1.32 -31.83
C PHE A 397 -20.19 -1.24 -33.03
N GLU A 398 -19.66 -1.19 -34.25
CA GLU A 398 -20.45 -1.26 -35.49
C GLU A 398 -21.31 -2.54 -35.54
N THR A 399 -20.76 -3.68 -35.10
CA THR A 399 -21.49 -4.96 -35.02
C THR A 399 -22.60 -4.89 -33.97
N LYS A 400 -22.30 -4.39 -32.77
CA LYS A 400 -23.28 -4.23 -31.68
C LYS A 400 -24.40 -3.26 -32.03
N ILE A 401 -24.11 -2.19 -32.79
CA ILE A 401 -25.12 -1.25 -33.30
C ILE A 401 -26.03 -1.96 -34.29
N LYS A 402 -25.48 -2.72 -35.25
CA LYS A 402 -26.28 -3.50 -36.22
C LYS A 402 -27.21 -4.49 -35.52
N ASN A 403 -26.74 -5.11 -34.45
CA ASN A 403 -27.52 -6.04 -33.62
C ASN A 403 -28.49 -5.33 -32.65
N LYS A 404 -28.52 -4.00 -32.61
CA LYS A 404 -29.31 -3.18 -31.67
C LYS A 404 -28.99 -3.44 -30.19
N GLU A 405 -27.78 -3.91 -29.89
CA GLU A 405 -27.30 -4.13 -28.52
C GLU A 405 -26.87 -2.82 -27.85
N ILE A 406 -26.38 -1.85 -28.64
CA ILE A 406 -25.99 -0.51 -28.19
C ILE A 406 -26.47 0.56 -29.17
N THR A 407 -26.59 1.80 -28.71
CA THR A 407 -26.90 2.96 -29.56
C THR A 407 -25.64 3.58 -30.17
N VAL A 408 -25.80 4.35 -31.25
CA VAL A 408 -24.70 5.14 -31.85
C VAL A 408 -24.13 6.15 -30.84
N GLU A 409 -25.00 6.84 -30.11
CA GLU A 409 -24.60 7.79 -29.06
C GLU A 409 -23.78 7.11 -27.95
N TYR A 410 -24.18 5.90 -27.52
CA TYR A 410 -23.40 5.14 -26.55
C TYR A 410 -22.01 4.80 -27.09
N ALA A 411 -21.94 4.36 -28.34
CA ALA A 411 -20.68 4.03 -29.00
C ALA A 411 -19.75 5.25 -29.05
N GLU A 412 -20.24 6.40 -29.52
CA GLU A 412 -19.44 7.64 -29.60
C GLU A 412 -18.89 8.09 -28.24
N LEU A 413 -19.70 7.99 -27.18
CA LEU A 413 -19.29 8.37 -25.82
C LEU A 413 -18.27 7.42 -25.20
N ASN A 414 -18.35 6.12 -25.53
CA ASN A 414 -17.55 5.08 -24.87
C ASN A 414 -16.39 4.56 -25.71
N HIS A 415 -16.28 4.94 -26.98
CA HIS A 415 -15.27 4.42 -27.91
C HIS A 415 -13.84 4.61 -27.38
N HIS A 416 -13.46 5.87 -27.12
CA HIS A 416 -12.15 6.19 -26.57
C HIS A 416 -11.94 5.59 -25.17
N HIS A 417 -12.99 5.58 -24.35
CA HIS A 417 -12.92 4.99 -23.01
C HIS A 417 -12.58 3.50 -23.06
N GLU A 418 -13.19 2.75 -23.98
CA GLU A 418 -12.93 1.33 -24.17
C GLU A 418 -11.50 1.08 -24.66
N ILE A 419 -11.03 1.90 -25.62
CA ILE A 419 -9.64 1.84 -26.10
C ILE A 419 -8.67 2.06 -24.94
N TRP A 420 -8.83 3.14 -24.16
CA TRP A 420 -7.94 3.45 -23.04
C TRP A 420 -8.01 2.42 -21.93
N THR A 421 -9.18 1.83 -21.69
CA THR A 421 -9.33 0.74 -20.71
C THR A 421 -8.53 -0.50 -21.12
N ARG A 422 -8.58 -0.87 -22.41
CA ARG A 422 -7.81 -2.00 -22.96
C ARG A 422 -6.32 -1.68 -23.01
N LEU A 423 -5.96 -0.49 -23.51
CA LEU A 423 -4.58 -0.04 -23.65
C LEU A 423 -3.89 0.08 -22.29
N ALA A 424 -4.52 0.72 -21.31
CA ALA A 424 -3.98 0.85 -19.97
C ALA A 424 -3.77 -0.52 -19.30
N ARG A 425 -4.66 -1.49 -19.57
CA ARG A 425 -4.48 -2.88 -19.12
C ARG A 425 -3.25 -3.55 -19.78
N ILE A 426 -3.05 -3.35 -21.07
CA ILE A 426 -1.95 -3.97 -21.84
C ILE A 426 -0.60 -3.33 -21.45
N LEU A 427 -0.54 -2.01 -21.33
CA LEU A 427 0.69 -1.26 -21.06
C LEU A 427 0.97 -1.02 -19.58
N ASN A 428 0.08 -1.48 -18.70
CA ASN A 428 0.11 -1.25 -17.26
C ASN A 428 0.19 0.25 -16.92
N LEU A 429 -0.83 0.99 -17.35
CA LEU A 429 -1.03 2.40 -17.02
C LEU A 429 -2.18 2.51 -16.02
N TYR A 430 -2.17 3.55 -15.19
CA TYR A 430 -3.32 3.86 -14.34
C TYR A 430 -4.34 4.66 -15.15
N TYR A 431 -5.47 4.05 -15.48
CA TYR A 431 -6.60 4.71 -16.13
C TYR A 431 -7.89 4.42 -15.38
N VAL A 432 -8.63 5.47 -15.03
CA VAL A 432 -9.93 5.35 -14.34
C VAL A 432 -10.93 6.36 -14.88
N ARG A 433 -12.21 5.98 -14.83
CA ARG A 433 -13.37 6.85 -15.06
C ARG A 433 -14.20 6.89 -13.78
N PHE A 434 -14.49 8.10 -13.29
CA PHE A 434 -15.42 8.38 -12.20
C PHE A 434 -16.75 8.89 -12.73
#